data_AF-A0A151SZW7-F1
#
_entry.id   AF-A0A151SZW7-F1
#
_cell.length_a   1.000
_cell.length_b   1.000
_cell.length_c   1.000
_cell.angle_alpha   90.00
_cell.angle_beta   90.00
_cell.angle_gamma   90.00
#
_symmetry.space_group_name_H-M   'P 1'
#
loop_
_entity.id
_entity.type
_entity.pdbx_description
1 polymer ?
#
loop_
_entity_poly.entity_id
_entity_poly.type
_entity_poly.pdbx_seq_one_letter_code
_entity_poly.pdbx_strand_id
1 'polypeptide(L)'
;MLFDPIGYNYWDYIDAWNKTFWYQNKTNRHSWLIYFKRNVQYKFPSWFLQWWDFFGPIEEILPTPADEGFKIFKSMYDNQNTWIPADLQFFSSFSLSWIHSWQYKFGKAQHPLQPPPLQRNSYVKWWTTFDASKANP
;
A
#
# COMPACT_ATOMS: atom_id res chain seq x y z
N MET A 1 5.90 -7.61 -42.56
CA MET A 1 5.50 -8.19 -41.27
C MET A 1 5.31 -7.04 -40.31
N LEU A 2 4.07 -6.77 -39.86
CA LEU A 2 3.84 -5.84 -38.75
C LEU A 2 4.32 -6.51 -37.47
N PHE A 3 5.08 -5.79 -36.66
CA PHE A 3 5.44 -6.23 -35.32
C PHE A 3 4.19 -6.18 -34.45
N ASP A 4 3.69 -7.36 -34.05
CA ASP A 4 2.65 -7.53 -33.05
C ASP A 4 3.36 -7.90 -31.73
N PRO A 5 3.62 -6.92 -30.83
CA PRO A 5 4.28 -7.25 -29.58
C PRO A 5 3.42 -8.25 -28.81
N ILE A 6 4.05 -9.30 -28.29
CA ILE A 6 3.40 -10.22 -27.35
C ILE A 6 2.77 -9.37 -26.25
N GLY A 7 1.44 -9.34 -26.19
CA GLY A 7 0.72 -8.58 -25.19
C GLY A 7 1.06 -9.08 -23.78
N TYR A 8 1.09 -8.17 -22.82
CA TYR A 8 1.28 -8.54 -21.41
C TYR A 8 0.06 -9.28 -20.88
N ASN A 9 0.26 -10.43 -20.27
CA ASN A 9 -0.77 -11.21 -19.62
C ASN A 9 -0.89 -10.86 -18.12
N TYR A 10 -1.88 -11.44 -17.45
CA TYR A 10 -2.17 -11.20 -16.04
C TYR A 10 -0.95 -11.39 -15.10
N TRP A 11 -0.12 -12.40 -15.35
CA TRP A 11 1.07 -12.68 -14.55
C TRP A 11 2.16 -11.63 -14.75
N ASP A 12 2.29 -11.08 -15.97
CA ASP A 12 3.22 -9.99 -16.26
C ASP A 12 2.86 -8.74 -15.46
N TYR A 13 1.57 -8.45 -15.26
CA TYR A 13 1.12 -7.33 -14.42
C TYR A 13 1.46 -7.55 -12.94
N ILE A 14 1.20 -8.75 -12.41
CA ILE A 14 1.53 -9.08 -11.01
C ILE A 14 3.04 -8.94 -10.78
N ASP A 15 3.83 -9.51 -11.69
CA ASP A 15 5.28 -9.48 -11.63
C ASP A 15 5.82 -8.05 -11.76
N ALA A 16 5.25 -7.24 -12.66
CA ALA A 16 5.61 -5.83 -12.80
C ALA A 16 5.36 -5.03 -11.52
N TRP A 17 4.21 -5.21 -10.86
CA TRP A 17 3.93 -4.58 -9.57
C TRP A 17 4.93 -5.02 -8.51
N ASN A 18 5.14 -6.33 -8.37
CA ASN A 18 6.07 -6.88 -7.39
C ASN A 18 7.49 -6.32 -7.60
N LYS A 19 8.01 -6.35 -8.82
CA LYS A 19 9.35 -5.82 -9.16
C LYS A 19 9.44 -4.32 -8.97
N THR A 20 8.39 -3.56 -9.30
CA THR A 20 8.38 -2.10 -9.16
C THR A 20 8.46 -1.72 -7.69
N PHE A 21 7.58 -2.22 -6.84
CA PHE A 21 7.55 -1.77 -5.44
C PHE A 21 8.69 -2.36 -4.59
N TRP A 22 9.29 -3.48 -5.01
CA TRP A 22 10.56 -3.98 -4.48
C TRP A 22 11.80 -3.41 -5.17
N TYR A 23 11.68 -2.42 -6.04
CA TYR A 23 12.85 -1.76 -6.58
C TYR A 23 13.56 -0.94 -5.50
N GLN A 24 14.89 -1.01 -5.50
CA GLN A 24 15.76 -0.19 -4.67
C GLN A 24 16.78 0.48 -5.58
N ASN A 25 16.94 1.80 -5.45
CA ASN A 25 17.94 2.54 -6.21
C ASN A 25 19.34 2.37 -5.60
N LYS A 26 20.38 2.81 -6.32
CA LYS A 26 21.79 2.70 -5.87
C LYS A 26 22.08 3.43 -4.56
N THR A 27 21.22 4.36 -4.15
CA THR A 27 21.39 5.16 -2.92
C THR A 27 20.54 4.64 -1.76
N ASN A 28 19.75 3.58 -1.94
CA ASN A 28 18.78 3.06 -0.96
C ASN A 28 17.81 4.13 -0.42
N ARG A 29 17.48 5.11 -1.28
CA ARG A 29 16.62 6.27 -0.97
C ARG A 29 15.55 6.40 -2.03
N HIS A 30 14.75 5.35 -2.18
CA HIS A 30 13.60 5.38 -3.07
C HIS A 30 12.30 5.31 -2.27
N SER A 31 11.30 6.07 -2.72
CA SER A 31 9.96 6.07 -2.14
C SER A 31 8.93 6.22 -3.23
N TRP A 32 7.77 5.62 -3.01
CA TRP A 32 6.64 5.62 -3.92
C TRP A 32 5.52 6.48 -3.34
N LEU A 33 4.97 7.39 -4.15
CA LEU A 33 3.68 8.01 -3.85
C LEU A 33 2.60 7.11 -4.47
N ILE A 34 1.67 6.66 -3.64
CA ILE A 34 0.61 5.73 -4.05
C ILE A 34 -0.73 6.36 -3.73
N TYR A 35 -1.66 6.29 -4.68
CA TYR A 35 -3.02 6.79 -4.54
C TYR A 35 -3.97 6.10 -5.51
N PHE A 36 -5.25 6.10 -5.17
CA PHE A 36 -6.30 5.65 -6.06
C PHE A 36 -6.83 6.81 -6.91
N LYS A 37 -7.21 6.51 -8.14
CA LYS A 37 -7.86 7.48 -9.02
C LYS A 37 -9.28 7.75 -8.50
N ARG A 38 -9.66 9.02 -8.46
CA ARG A 38 -11.00 9.46 -8.07
C ARG A 38 -12.08 8.93 -8.99
N ASN A 39 -13.25 8.71 -8.42
CA ASN A 39 -14.48 8.31 -9.13
C ASN A 39 -14.31 7.00 -9.91
N VAL A 40 -13.56 6.06 -9.37
CA VAL A 40 -13.40 4.71 -9.92
C VAL A 40 -13.91 3.70 -8.92
N GLN A 41 -14.85 2.85 -9.36
CA GLN A 41 -15.24 1.68 -8.58
C GLN A 41 -14.24 0.56 -8.87
N TYR A 42 -13.39 0.25 -7.89
CA TYR A 42 -12.39 -0.78 -8.01
C TYR A 42 -12.98 -2.17 -7.73
N LYS A 43 -12.51 -3.16 -8.50
CA LYS A 43 -12.64 -4.59 -8.17
C LYS A 43 -11.25 -5.11 -7.86
N PHE A 44 -10.98 -5.39 -6.59
CA PHE A 44 -9.66 -5.84 -6.17
C PHE A 44 -9.49 -7.33 -6.46
N PRO A 45 -8.46 -7.75 -7.22
CA PRO A 45 -8.11 -9.15 -7.35
C PRO A 45 -7.37 -9.64 -6.09
N SER A 46 -7.35 -10.94 -5.84
CA SER A 46 -6.75 -11.51 -4.63
C SER A 46 -5.25 -11.19 -4.46
N TRP A 47 -4.49 -11.10 -5.56
CA TRP A 47 -3.07 -10.71 -5.48
C TRP A 47 -2.89 -9.28 -5.00
N PHE A 48 -3.85 -8.39 -5.30
CA PHE A 48 -3.76 -7.00 -4.86
C PHE A 48 -4.00 -6.88 -3.37
N LEU A 49 -4.82 -7.75 -2.77
CA LEU A 49 -4.93 -7.81 -1.31
C LEU A 49 -3.62 -8.25 -0.66
N GLN A 50 -2.94 -9.26 -1.22
CA GLN A 50 -1.61 -9.65 -0.74
C GLN A 50 -0.61 -8.50 -0.90
N TRP A 51 -0.66 -7.77 -2.02
CA TRP A 51 0.16 -6.59 -2.20
C TRP A 51 -0.17 -5.50 -1.17
N TRP A 52 -1.45 -5.30 -0.85
CA TRP A 52 -1.91 -4.35 0.15
C TRP A 52 -1.31 -4.63 1.53
N ASP A 53 -1.23 -5.90 1.94
CA ASP A 53 -0.64 -6.28 3.23
C ASP A 53 0.84 -5.85 3.40
N PHE A 54 1.59 -5.72 2.29
CA PHE A 54 3.01 -5.32 2.31
C PHE A 54 3.24 -3.83 2.05
N PHE A 55 2.44 -3.23 1.20
CA PHE A 55 2.69 -1.89 0.62
C PHE A 55 1.60 -0.87 0.92
N GLY A 56 0.48 -1.32 1.49
CA GLY A 56 -0.61 -0.49 1.95
C GLY A 56 -0.18 0.46 3.08
N PRO A 57 -1.00 1.48 3.36
CA PRO A 57 -0.84 2.34 4.51
C PRO A 57 -1.25 1.60 5.80
N ILE A 58 -1.04 2.25 6.94
CA ILE A 58 -1.53 1.80 8.25
C ILE A 58 -2.37 2.91 8.88
N GLU A 59 -3.29 2.56 9.78
CA GLU A 59 -4.23 3.51 10.41
C GLU A 59 -3.50 4.67 11.10
N GLU A 60 -2.35 4.40 11.72
CA GLU A 60 -1.56 5.35 12.51
C GLU A 60 -1.00 6.53 11.71
N ILE A 61 -0.97 6.45 10.37
CA ILE A 61 -0.53 7.58 9.55
C ILE A 61 -1.66 8.57 9.26
N LEU A 62 -2.92 8.20 9.48
CA LEU A 62 -4.05 9.06 9.17
C LEU A 62 -4.03 10.31 10.04
N PRO A 63 -4.03 11.52 9.45
CA PRO A 63 -4.20 12.75 10.23
C PRO A 63 -5.67 12.93 10.61
N THR A 64 -5.93 13.68 11.68
CA THR A 64 -7.26 14.28 11.88
C THR A 64 -7.55 15.27 10.74
N PRO A 65 -8.73 15.25 10.08
CA PRO A 65 -9.96 14.52 10.43
C PRO A 65 -10.12 13.12 9.77
N ALA A 66 -9.19 12.68 8.93
CA ALA A 66 -9.31 11.40 8.22
C ALA A 66 -9.34 10.19 9.16
N ASP A 67 -8.62 10.21 10.28
CA ASP A 67 -8.69 9.17 11.32
C ASP A 67 -10.09 9.04 11.94
N GLU A 68 -10.74 10.16 12.24
CA GLU A 68 -12.12 10.18 12.77
C GLU A 68 -13.12 9.63 11.74
N GLY A 69 -12.99 10.08 10.49
CA GLY A 69 -13.77 9.57 9.37
C GLY A 69 -13.58 8.07 9.16
N PHE A 70 -12.34 7.56 9.31
CA PHE A 70 -12.05 6.14 9.19
C PHE A 70 -12.73 5.31 10.28
N LYS A 71 -12.70 5.77 11.54
CA LYS A 71 -13.38 5.08 12.65
C LYS A 71 -14.88 4.95 12.43
N ILE A 72 -15.52 6.02 11.97
CA ILE A 72 -16.95 6.02 11.62
C ILE A 72 -17.19 5.06 10.45
N PHE A 73 -16.40 5.16 9.38
CA PHE A 73 -16.51 4.29 8.21
C PHE A 73 -16.38 2.81 8.58
N LYS A 74 -15.35 2.44 9.33
CA LYS A 74 -15.06 1.07 9.76
C LYS A 74 -16.22 0.47 10.56
N SER A 75 -16.82 1.25 11.47
CA SER A 75 -17.99 0.81 12.25
C SER A 75 -19.21 0.43 11.41
N MET A 76 -19.38 1.07 10.24
CA MET A 76 -20.46 0.76 9.30
C MET A 76 -20.07 -0.37 8.35
N TYR A 77 -18.78 -0.45 7.99
CA TYR A 77 -18.25 -1.38 7.01
C TYR A 77 -18.10 -2.80 7.56
N ASP A 78 -17.71 -2.96 8.82
CA ASP A 78 -17.51 -4.29 9.46
C ASP A 78 -18.79 -5.14 9.50
N ASN A 79 -19.97 -4.51 9.35
CA ASN A 79 -21.25 -5.20 9.23
C ASN A 79 -21.51 -5.78 7.82
N GLN A 80 -20.65 -5.50 6.85
CA GLN A 80 -20.74 -6.02 5.50
C GLN A 80 -19.93 -7.33 5.41
N ASN A 81 -20.55 -8.41 4.92
CA ASN A 81 -19.87 -9.70 4.73
C ASN A 81 -18.95 -9.65 3.49
N THR A 82 -17.85 -8.91 3.59
CA THR A 82 -16.87 -8.70 2.52
C THR A 82 -15.48 -9.12 2.96
N TRP A 83 -14.71 -9.64 2.00
CA TRP A 83 -13.31 -10.06 2.18
C TRP A 83 -12.32 -8.92 1.91
N ILE A 84 -12.81 -7.74 1.50
CA ILE A 84 -11.99 -6.56 1.24
C ILE A 84 -11.75 -5.83 2.56
N PRO A 85 -10.50 -5.57 2.97
CA PRO A 85 -10.18 -4.81 4.17
C PRO A 85 -10.81 -3.41 4.21
N ALA A 86 -11.24 -2.98 5.40
CA ALA A 86 -11.91 -1.68 5.58
C ALA A 86 -11.02 -0.49 5.21
N ASP A 87 -9.73 -0.56 5.54
CA ASP A 87 -8.72 0.44 5.18
C ASP A 87 -8.52 0.52 3.67
N LEU A 88 -8.42 -0.61 2.96
CA LEU A 88 -8.37 -0.62 1.50
C LEU A 88 -9.60 0.02 0.88
N GLN A 89 -10.79 -0.34 1.37
CA GLN A 89 -12.02 0.26 0.87
C GLN A 89 -12.07 1.76 1.16
N PHE A 90 -11.66 2.21 2.33
CA PHE A 90 -11.62 3.62 2.70
C PHE A 90 -10.63 4.41 1.83
N PHE A 91 -9.38 3.97 1.74
CA PHE A 91 -8.34 4.65 0.96
C PHE A 91 -8.71 4.74 -0.53
N SER A 92 -9.33 3.69 -1.09
CA SER A 92 -9.78 3.72 -2.48
C SER A 92 -11.00 4.61 -2.70
N SER A 93 -11.98 4.58 -1.80
CA SER A 93 -13.22 5.37 -1.92
C SER A 93 -12.95 6.87 -1.82
N PHE A 94 -12.07 7.28 -0.89
CA PHE A 94 -11.71 8.69 -0.69
C PHE A 94 -10.47 9.12 -1.49
N SER A 95 -9.92 8.21 -2.31
CA SER A 95 -8.73 8.45 -3.13
C SER A 95 -7.54 8.98 -2.32
N LEU A 96 -7.38 8.45 -1.12
CA LEU A 96 -6.33 8.85 -0.19
C LEU A 96 -4.96 8.46 -0.74
N SER A 97 -3.95 9.24 -0.35
CA SER A 97 -2.59 9.08 -0.84
C SER A 97 -1.63 8.85 0.32
N TRP A 98 -0.67 7.95 0.13
CA TRP A 98 0.40 7.72 1.09
C TRP A 98 1.73 7.56 0.37
N ILE A 99 2.81 7.78 1.12
CA ILE A 99 4.16 7.47 0.69
C ILE A 99 4.53 6.12 1.30
N HIS A 100 5.04 5.22 0.48
CA HIS A 100 5.66 3.97 0.91
C HIS A 100 7.16 3.96 0.55
N SER A 101 7.98 3.43 1.44
CA SER A 101 9.39 3.10 1.17
C SER A 101 9.81 1.90 2.00
N TRP A 102 10.94 1.30 1.68
CA TRP A 102 11.48 0.20 2.47
C TRP A 102 13.00 0.19 2.45
N GLN A 103 13.60 -0.34 3.51
CA GLN A 103 15.06 -0.46 3.62
C GLN A 103 15.45 -1.78 4.27
N TYR A 104 16.67 -2.26 3.96
CA TYR A 104 17.26 -3.38 4.68
C TYR A 104 17.80 -2.92 6.03
N LYS A 105 17.50 -3.68 7.08
CA LYS A 105 18.04 -3.48 8.43
C LYS A 105 18.40 -4.82 9.04
N PHE A 106 19.41 -4.83 9.89
CA PHE A 106 19.69 -6.01 10.72
C PHE A 106 18.64 -6.09 11.83
N GLY A 107 17.99 -7.25 11.93
CA GLY A 107 17.10 -7.58 13.03
C GLY A 107 17.87 -7.82 14.33
N LYS A 108 17.16 -8.19 15.40
CA LYS A 108 17.82 -8.63 16.64
C LYS A 108 18.32 -10.07 16.45
N ALA A 109 19.58 -10.32 16.82
CA ALA A 109 20.10 -11.68 16.89
C ALA A 109 19.36 -12.44 18.01
N GLN A 110 18.86 -13.64 17.70
CA GLN A 110 18.18 -14.48 18.68
C GLN A 110 19.16 -15.13 19.67
N HIS A 111 20.43 -15.28 19.25
CA HIS A 111 21.49 -15.86 20.05
C HIS A 111 22.81 -15.10 19.82
N PRO A 112 23.67 -14.89 20.85
CA PRO A 112 24.92 -14.11 20.72
C PRO A 112 25.91 -14.65 19.68
N LEU A 113 25.87 -15.95 19.41
CA LEU A 113 26.74 -16.62 18.43
C LEU A 113 26.15 -16.67 17.02
N GLN A 114 24.93 -16.15 16.81
CA GLN A 114 24.30 -16.14 15.50
C GLN A 114 24.34 -14.72 14.90
N PRO A 115 24.65 -14.60 13.60
CA PRO A 115 24.58 -13.31 12.94
C PRO A 115 23.14 -12.78 12.96
N PRO A 116 22.95 -11.46 13.11
CA PRO A 116 21.62 -10.86 13.00
C PRO A 116 20.99 -11.12 11.63
N PRO A 117 19.69 -11.46 11.56
CA PRO A 117 19.04 -11.66 10.27
C PRO A 117 18.95 -10.33 9.52
N LEU A 118 19.18 -10.35 8.21
CA LEU A 118 18.87 -9.22 7.35
C LEU A 118 17.35 -9.19 7.12
N GLN A 119 16.72 -8.10 7.55
CA GLN A 119 15.28 -7.90 7.46
C GLN A 119 14.97 -6.74 6.52
N ARG A 120 13.76 -6.75 5.97
CA ARG A 120 13.22 -5.64 5.22
C ARG A 120 12.23 -4.90 6.09
N ASN A 121 12.47 -3.61 6.28
CA ASN A 121 11.62 -2.75 7.09
C ASN A 121 10.87 -1.80 6.18
N SER A 122 9.55 -1.86 6.21
CA SER A 122 8.67 -0.93 5.51
C SER A 122 8.47 0.35 6.32
N TYR A 123 8.31 1.45 5.60
CA TYR A 123 8.02 2.78 6.12
C TYR A 123 6.86 3.37 5.33
N VAL A 124 5.86 3.83 6.05
CA VAL A 124 4.69 4.49 5.47
C VAL A 124 4.50 5.86 6.11
N LYS A 125 4.06 6.82 5.29
CA LYS A 125 3.80 8.19 5.75
C LYS A 125 2.61 8.76 4.99
N TRP A 126 1.79 9.55 5.68
CA TRP A 126 0.76 10.35 5.03
C TRP A 126 1.33 11.33 4.01
N TRP A 127 0.67 11.47 2.87
CA TRP A 127 1.01 12.51 1.91
C TRP A 127 0.39 13.85 2.33
N THR A 128 1.18 14.73 2.94
CA THR A 128 0.69 15.99 3.55
C THR A 128 0.07 16.98 2.58
N THR A 129 0.36 16.88 1.29
CA THR A 129 -0.28 17.70 0.25
C THR A 129 -1.69 17.20 -0.08
N PHE A 130 -2.05 15.99 0.38
CA PHE A 130 -3.41 15.50 0.30
C PHE A 130 -4.30 16.26 1.30
N ASP A 131 -5.36 16.85 0.78
CA ASP A 131 -6.38 17.55 1.56
C ASP A 131 -7.25 16.54 2.31
N ALA A 132 -6.89 16.30 3.58
CA ALA A 132 -7.54 15.35 4.46
C ALA A 132 -9.02 15.68 4.76
N SER A 133 -9.45 16.93 4.56
CA SER A 133 -10.85 17.33 4.74
C SER A 133 -11.80 16.62 3.77
N LYS A 134 -11.27 16.13 2.64
CA LYS A 134 -12.03 15.36 1.63
C LYS A 134 -12.46 13.97 2.10
N ALA A 135 -11.95 13.51 3.24
CA ALA A 135 -12.32 12.25 3.88
C ALA A 135 -13.25 12.44 5.09
N ASN A 136 -13.66 13.68 5.36
CA ASN A 136 -14.69 13.97 6.36
C ASN A 136 -16.07 13.76 5.71
N PRO A 137 -16.96 12.95 6.30
CA PRO A 137 -18.34 12.78 5.82
C PRO A 137 -19.13 14.09 5.72
#